data_AF-A0A8T4TT83-F1
#
_entry.id   AF-A0A8T4TT83-F1
#
_cell.length_a   1.000
_cell.length_b   1.000
_cell.length_c   1.000
_cell.angle_alpha   90.00
_cell.angle_beta   90.00
_cell.angle_gamma   90.00
#
_symmetry.space_group_name_H-M   'P 1'
#
loop_
_entity.id
_entity.type
_entity.pdbx_description
1 polymer ?
#
loop_
_entity_poly.entity_id
_entity_poly.type
_entity_poly.pdbx_seq_one_letter_code
_entity_poly.pdbx_strand_id
1 'polypeptide(L)'
;MKTISLKLESTFLQSIEKTMKKSNYTTKTEFIREAIRDKMQDLEKKEALMRLERVYGAGKKKHGHITDEDVHKAGEEAVRELAKELGVRLD
;
A
#
# COMPACT_ATOMS: atom_id res chain seq x y z
N MET A 1 17.97 -9.40 -19.25
CA MET A 1 18.16 -8.13 -18.51
C MET A 1 18.15 -6.97 -19.50
N LYS A 2 17.61 -5.81 -19.12
CA LYS A 2 17.73 -4.57 -19.90
C LYS A 2 18.63 -3.59 -19.14
N THR A 3 19.40 -2.78 -19.87
CA THR A 3 20.33 -1.81 -19.28
C THR A 3 19.65 -0.46 -19.10
N ILE A 4 19.95 0.20 -17.99
CA ILE A 4 19.61 1.61 -17.75
C ILE A 4 20.89 2.38 -17.47
N SER A 5 20.94 3.64 -17.88
CA SER A 5 22.03 4.56 -17.56
C SER A 5 21.51 5.67 -16.65
N LEU A 6 22.22 5.95 -15.57
CA LEU A 6 21.86 6.96 -14.58
C LEU A 6 22.98 7.99 -14.46
N LYS A 7 22.61 9.27 -14.46
CA LYS A 7 23.53 10.37 -14.13
C LYS A 7 23.34 10.72 -12.66
N LEU A 8 24.38 10.54 -11.86
CA LEU A 8 24.35 10.74 -10.41
C LEU A 8 25.47 11.71 -10.01
N GLU A 9 25.24 12.46 -8.94
CA GLU A 9 26.28 13.31 -8.36
C GLU A 9 27.46 12.46 -7.85
N SER A 10 28.67 13.00 -7.98
CA SER A 10 29.90 12.29 -7.57
C SER A 10 29.92 11.97 -6.08
N THR A 11 29.44 12.90 -5.25
CA THR A 11 29.29 12.73 -3.80
C THR A 11 28.32 11.60 -3.46
N PHE A 12 27.21 11.52 -4.18
CA PHE A 12 26.22 10.46 -4.00
C PHE A 12 26.77 9.10 -4.41
N LEU A 13 27.50 9.02 -5.53
CA LEU A 13 28.19 7.79 -5.95
C LEU A 13 29.17 7.28 -4.88
N GLN A 14 29.93 8.17 -4.24
CA GLN A 14 30.82 7.78 -3.14
C GLN A 14 30.05 7.23 -1.94
N SER A 15 28.89 7.80 -1.62
CA SER A 15 28.01 7.31 -0.54
C SER A 15 27.44 5.92 -0.86
N ILE A 16 27.03 5.68 -2.11
CA ILE A 16 26.62 4.35 -2.59
C ILE A 16 27.75 3.35 -2.39
N GLU A 17 28.97 3.66 -2.82
CA GLU A 17 30.11 2.74 -2.70
C GLU A 17 30.46 2.43 -1.24
N LYS A 18 30.45 3.43 -0.36
CA LYS A 18 30.70 3.23 1.08
C LYS A 18 29.64 2.33 1.70
N THR A 19 28.37 2.54 1.36
CA THR A 19 27.25 1.75 1.90
C THR A 19 27.27 0.32 1.36
N MET A 20 27.47 0.15 0.06
CA MET A 20 27.63 -1.13 -0.61
C MET A 20 28.70 -1.99 0.07
N LYS A 21 29.90 -1.42 0.31
CA LYS A 21 31.00 -2.12 0.99
C LYS A 21 30.66 -2.51 2.43
N LYS A 22 30.00 -1.62 3.18
CA LYS A 22 29.57 -1.91 4.57
C LYS A 22 28.55 -3.04 4.66
N SER A 23 27.68 -3.13 3.66
CA SER A 23 26.63 -4.15 3.58
C SER A 23 27.07 -5.41 2.83
N ASN A 24 28.38 -5.60 2.60
CA ASN A 24 28.98 -6.77 1.95
C ASN A 24 28.45 -7.10 0.55
N TYR A 25 27.97 -6.10 -0.18
CA TYR A 25 27.56 -6.30 -1.57
C TYR A 25 28.77 -6.39 -2.49
N THR A 26 28.72 -7.32 -3.44
CA THR A 26 29.85 -7.61 -4.34
C THR A 26 29.89 -6.62 -5.50
N THR A 27 28.72 -6.18 -6.00
CA THR A 27 28.64 -5.27 -7.15
C THR A 27 27.68 -4.11 -6.92
N LYS A 28 27.97 -2.96 -7.55
CA LYS A 28 27.08 -1.79 -7.55
C LYS A 28 25.73 -2.12 -8.17
N THR A 29 25.73 -2.95 -9.22
CA THR A 29 24.51 -3.34 -9.93
C THR A 29 23.59 -4.17 -9.03
N GLU A 30 24.14 -5.10 -8.26
CA GLU A 30 23.40 -5.87 -7.27
C GLU A 30 22.81 -4.96 -6.19
N PHE A 31 23.64 -4.10 -5.59
CA PHE A 31 23.21 -3.17 -4.56
C PHE A 31 22.08 -2.23 -5.04
N ILE A 32 22.24 -1.63 -6.22
CA ILE A 32 21.22 -0.73 -6.79
C ILE A 32 19.94 -1.51 -7.13
N ARG A 33 20.05 -2.75 -7.62
CA ARG A 33 18.88 -3.56 -7.95
C ARG A 33 18.07 -3.91 -6.71
N GLU A 34 18.72 -4.35 -5.63
CA GLU A 34 18.03 -4.67 -4.38
C GLU A 34 17.45 -3.41 -3.75
N ALA A 35 18.18 -2.29 -3.73
CA ALA A 35 17.64 -1.03 -3.22
C ALA A 35 16.39 -0.55 -3.99
N ILE A 36 16.34 -0.74 -5.31
CA ILE A 36 15.14 -0.44 -6.11
C ILE A 36 14.01 -1.41 -5.75
N ARG A 37 14.28 -2.71 -5.61
CA ARG A 37 13.28 -3.71 -5.23
C ARG A 37 12.66 -3.41 -3.87
N ASP A 38 13.49 -3.15 -2.86
CA ASP A 38 13.05 -2.81 -1.52
C ASP A 38 12.16 -1.56 -1.54
N LYS A 39 12.57 -0.55 -2.31
CA LYS A 39 11.79 0.68 -2.45
C LYS A 39 10.42 0.43 -3.11
N MET A 40 10.35 -0.43 -4.12
CA MET A 40 9.09 -0.79 -4.77
C MET A 40 8.15 -1.51 -3.78
N GLN A 41 8.67 -2.49 -3.03
CA GLN A 41 7.89 -3.21 -2.01
C GLN A 41 7.38 -2.28 -0.90
N ASP A 42 8.21 -1.35 -0.45
CA ASP A 42 7.81 -0.34 0.55
C ASP A 42 6.69 0.57 0.04
N LEU A 43 6.73 0.97 -1.24
CA LEU A 43 5.69 1.79 -1.84
C LEU A 43 4.38 1.01 -1.97
N GLU A 44 4.43 -0.23 -2.46
CA GLU A 44 3.26 -1.11 -2.53
C GLU A 44 2.63 -1.35 -1.16
N LYS A 45 3.46 -1.61 -0.14
CA LYS A 45 3.00 -1.79 1.25
C LYS A 45 2.34 -0.52 1.79
N LYS A 46 2.91 0.66 1.52
CA LYS A 46 2.32 1.94 1.92
C LYS A 46 0.97 2.17 1.25
N GLU A 47 0.86 1.88 -0.03
CA GLU A 47 -0.42 1.97 -0.73
C GLU A 47 -1.47 1.00 -0.16
N ALA A 48 -1.07 -0.25 0.10
CA ALA A 48 -1.95 -1.24 0.72
C ALA A 48 -2.42 -0.78 2.11
N LEU A 49 -1.52 -0.24 2.93
CA LEU A 49 -1.86 0.34 4.23
C LEU A 49 -2.79 1.54 4.09
N MET A 50 -2.57 2.45 3.15
CA MET A 50 -3.48 3.56 2.90
C MET A 50 -4.87 3.10 2.44
N ARG A 51 -4.95 2.03 1.65
CA ARG A 51 -6.24 1.42 1.26
C ARG A 51 -6.93 0.79 2.48
N LEU A 52 -6.19 0.07 3.31
CA LEU A 52 -6.68 -0.48 4.56
C LEU A 52 -7.16 0.64 5.50
N GLU A 53 -6.37 1.69 5.73
CA GLU A 53 -6.77 2.85 6.54
C GLU A 53 -8.00 3.55 5.99
N ARG A 54 -8.19 3.63 4.67
CA ARG A 54 -9.43 4.17 4.09
C ARG A 54 -10.62 3.27 4.38
N VAL A 55 -10.48 1.95 4.25
CA VAL A 55 -11.55 0.99 4.54
C VAL A 55 -11.87 0.97 6.05
N TYR A 56 -10.86 0.88 6.91
CA TYR A 56 -11.00 0.88 8.36
C TYR A 56 -11.36 2.25 8.93
N GLY A 57 -10.91 3.34 8.31
CA GLY A 57 -11.23 4.72 8.67
C GLY A 57 -12.63 5.13 8.23
N ALA A 58 -13.09 4.66 7.06
CA ALA A 58 -14.51 4.67 6.70
C ALA A 58 -15.34 3.84 7.70
N GLY A 59 -14.69 2.85 8.32
CA GLY A 59 -15.24 2.04 9.40
C GLY A 59 -15.12 2.63 10.82
N LYS A 60 -14.71 3.91 11.00
CA LYS A 60 -14.73 4.57 12.32
C LYS A 60 -15.93 5.48 12.42
N LYS A 61 -16.78 5.27 13.43
CA LYS A 61 -17.80 6.25 13.82
C LYS A 61 -17.10 7.51 14.36
N LYS A 62 -17.77 8.67 14.26
CA LYS A 62 -17.34 9.94 14.89
C LYS A 62 -16.97 9.79 16.38
N HIS A 63 -17.52 8.78 17.07
CA HIS A 63 -17.28 8.51 18.49
C HIS A 63 -17.13 7.01 18.85
N GLY A 64 -16.43 6.19 18.05
CA GLY A 64 -16.14 4.80 18.44
C GLY A 64 -15.76 3.84 17.32
N HIS A 65 -15.48 2.59 17.70
CA HIS A 65 -15.31 1.46 16.78
C HIS A 65 -16.69 1.02 16.25
N ILE A 66 -16.75 0.55 15.00
CA ILE A 66 -17.94 -0.14 14.47
C ILE A 66 -18.16 -1.44 15.24
N THR A 67 -19.38 -1.67 15.71
CA THR A 67 -19.80 -2.91 16.38
C THR A 67 -20.49 -3.86 15.40
N ASP A 68 -20.68 -5.12 15.79
CA ASP A 68 -21.39 -6.11 14.98
C ASP A 68 -22.84 -5.68 14.66
N GLU A 69 -23.52 -4.99 15.58
CA GLU A 69 -24.85 -4.41 15.35
C GLU A 69 -24.86 -3.34 14.24
N ASP A 70 -23.78 -2.57 14.13
CA ASP A 70 -23.66 -1.54 13.10
C ASP A 70 -23.46 -2.15 11.71
N VAL A 71 -22.66 -3.22 11.64
CA VAL A 71 -22.47 -4.00 10.41
C VAL A 71 -23.79 -4.64 9.99
N HIS A 72 -24.56 -5.18 10.94
CA HIS A 72 -25.86 -5.78 10.66
C HIS A 72 -26.85 -4.75 10.09
N LYS A 73 -26.96 -3.58 10.73
CA LYS A 73 -27.83 -2.48 10.24
C LYS A 73 -27.41 -1.97 8.87
N ALA A 74 -26.11 -1.77 8.64
CA ALA A 74 -25.60 -1.35 7.34
C ALA A 74 -25.91 -2.39 6.24
N GLY A 75 -25.87 -3.69 6.59
CA GLY A 75 -26.27 -4.78 5.71
C GLY A 75 -27.75 -4.73 5.34
N GLU A 76 -28.65 -4.53 6.32
CA GLU A 76 -30.09 -4.38 6.05
C GLU A 76 -30.39 -3.18 5.15
N GLU A 77 -29.75 -2.04 5.39
CA GLU A 77 -29.91 -0.84 4.57
C GLU A 77 -29.41 -1.06 3.14
N ALA A 78 -28.22 -1.65 2.96
CA ALA A 78 -27.67 -1.96 1.64
C ALA A 78 -28.58 -2.92 0.84
N VAL A 79 -29.12 -3.95 1.49
CA VAL A 79 -30.05 -4.90 0.86
C VAL A 79 -31.37 -4.20 0.46
N ARG A 80 -31.89 -3.28 1.28
CA ARG A 80 -33.07 -2.48 0.94
C ARG A 80 -32.82 -1.55 -0.25
N GLU A 81 -31.65 -0.93 -0.35
CA GLU A 81 -31.29 -0.08 -1.50
C GLU A 81 -31.17 -0.91 -2.79
N LEU A 82 -30.45 -2.04 -2.73
CA LEU A 82 -30.35 -2.98 -3.85
C LEU A 82 -31.71 -3.52 -4.30
N ALA A 83 -32.60 -3.86 -3.36
CA ALA A 83 -33.94 -4.32 -3.69
C ALA A 83 -34.78 -3.25 -4.39
N LYS A 84 -34.63 -1.96 -4.03
CA LYS A 84 -35.26 -0.84 -4.73
C LYS A 84 -34.70 -0.67 -6.15
N GLU A 85 -33.38 -0.75 -6.32
CA GLU A 85 -32.74 -0.67 -7.64
C GLU A 85 -33.15 -1.82 -8.57
N LEU A 86 -33.27 -3.03 -8.01
CA LEU A 86 -33.62 -4.24 -8.75
C LEU A 86 -35.14 -4.49 -8.85
N GLY A 87 -35.97 -3.66 -8.22
CA GLY A 87 -37.43 -3.77 -8.25
C GLY A 87 -37.99 -5.00 -7.52
N VAL A 88 -37.24 -5.56 -6.58
CA VAL A 88 -37.62 -6.76 -5.81
C VAL A 88 -38.30 -6.32 -4.51
N ARG A 89 -39.42 -6.95 -4.13
CA ARG A 89 -40.01 -6.77 -2.80
C ARG A 89 -39.26 -7.61 -1.79
N LEU A 90 -38.86 -6.99 -0.69
CA LEU A 90 -38.38 -7.67 0.51
C LEU A 90 -39.60 -7.83 1.42
N ASP A 91 -39.96 -9.09 1.71
CA ASP A 91 -41.09 -9.48 2.57
C ASP A 91 -40.73 -9.42 4.06
#